data_AF-A6W9Q3-F1
#
_entry.id   AF-A6W9Q3-F1
#
_cell.length_a   1.000
_cell.length_b   1.000
_cell.length_c   1.000
_cell.angle_alpha   90.00
_cell.angle_beta   90.00
_cell.angle_gamma   90.00
#
_symmetry.space_group_name_H-M   'P 1'
#
loop_
_entity.id
_entity.type
_entity.pdbx_description
1 polymer ?
#
loop_
_entity_poly.entity_id
_entity_poly.type
_entity_poly.pdbx_seq_one_letter_code
_entity_poly.pdbx_strand_id
1 'polypeptide(L)'
;MPETTFTVRWPDETVQHCYSPSLVVHDHLAVGAEYPVAEFLARAGTALTTASERVRAKYGMACTSAMAQLDDLTARAARYDPAAPVRVLGLEPPLPPSTPPGPALTQRPPGATP
;
A
#
# COMPACT_ATOMS: atom_id res chain seq x y z
N MET A 1 4.48 3.54 14.53
CA MET A 1 4.69 3.55 13.08
C MET A 1 3.70 2.54 12.55
N PRO A 2 2.71 2.92 11.74
CA PRO A 2 1.65 1.99 11.36
C PRO A 2 2.25 0.92 10.44
N GLU A 3 2.16 -0.31 10.90
CA GLU A 3 2.35 -1.50 10.09
C GLU A 3 1.18 -1.60 9.12
N THR A 4 1.44 -2.01 7.88
CA THR A 4 0.38 -2.22 6.90
C THR A 4 0.50 -3.58 6.26
N THR A 5 -0.62 -4.22 5.99
CA THR A 5 -0.73 -5.48 5.29
C THR A 5 -1.48 -5.25 3.99
N PHE A 6 -0.91 -5.69 2.89
CA PHE A 6 -1.58 -5.66 1.60
C PHE A 6 -1.93 -7.07 1.16
N THR A 7 -3.13 -7.21 0.61
CA THR A 7 -3.66 -8.48 0.15
C THR A 7 -3.76 -8.46 -1.36
N VAL A 8 -3.18 -9.47 -2.00
CA VAL A 8 -3.22 -9.64 -3.46
C VAL A 8 -3.79 -10.99 -3.83
N ARG A 9 -4.48 -11.03 -4.96
CA ARG A 9 -4.98 -12.24 -5.58
C ARG A 9 -4.17 -12.52 -6.84
N TRP A 10 -3.52 -13.66 -6.84
CA TRP A 10 -2.81 -14.22 -7.98
C TRP A 10 -3.79 -14.70 -9.06
N PRO A 11 -3.33 -14.90 -10.31
CA PRO A 11 -4.18 -15.38 -11.40
C PRO A 11 -4.83 -16.74 -11.15
N ASP A 12 -4.24 -17.56 -10.28
CA ASP A 12 -4.74 -18.86 -9.82
C ASP A 12 -5.78 -18.73 -8.68
N GLU A 13 -6.35 -17.55 -8.49
CA GLU A 13 -7.28 -17.21 -7.40
C GLU A 13 -6.66 -17.26 -5.98
N THR A 14 -5.41 -17.68 -5.85
CA THR A 14 -4.71 -17.69 -4.56
C THR A 14 -4.62 -16.28 -3.99
N VAL A 15 -5.04 -16.12 -2.73
CA VAL A 15 -4.88 -14.89 -1.97
C VAL A 15 -3.61 -14.94 -1.13
N GLN A 16 -2.81 -13.88 -1.19
CA GLN A 16 -1.60 -13.72 -0.41
C GLN A 16 -1.64 -12.42 0.39
N HIS A 17 -1.28 -12.52 1.67
CA HIS A 17 -1.17 -11.38 2.57
C HIS A 17 0.31 -11.04 2.76
N CYS A 18 0.68 -9.81 2.43
CA CYS A 18 2.04 -9.31 2.51
C CYS A 18 2.11 -8.21 3.54
N TYR A 19 3.03 -8.35 4.50
CA TYR A 19 3.30 -7.34 5.49
C TYR A 19 4.30 -6.29 4.95
N SER A 20 4.02 -5.02 5.22
CA SER A 20 4.87 -3.87 4.96
C SER A 20 4.97 -2.99 6.22
N PRO A 21 6.18 -2.63 6.68
CA PRO A 21 6.36 -1.75 7.85
C PRO A 21 6.05 -0.26 7.55
N SER A 22 5.49 0.05 6.37
CA SER A 22 5.21 1.42 5.95
C SER A 22 4.02 1.50 4.99
N LEU A 23 3.27 2.61 5.07
CA LEU A 23 2.13 2.94 4.21
C LEU A 23 2.53 3.34 2.77
N VAL A 24 3.81 3.37 2.43
CA VAL A 24 4.29 3.72 1.07
C VAL A 24 3.76 2.77 -0.01
N VAL A 25 3.37 1.54 0.37
CA VAL A 25 2.74 0.59 -0.54
C VAL A 25 1.45 1.15 -1.18
N HIS A 26 0.73 2.03 -0.49
CA HIS A 26 -0.46 2.70 -1.03
C HIS A 26 -0.15 3.70 -2.15
N ASP A 27 1.10 4.18 -2.25
CA ASP A 27 1.53 5.12 -3.30
C ASP A 27 1.85 4.39 -4.61
N HIS A 28 2.28 3.12 -4.50
CA HIS A 28 2.67 2.30 -5.65
C HIS A 28 1.58 1.32 -6.11
N LEU A 29 0.73 0.85 -5.19
CA LEU A 29 -0.34 -0.12 -5.43
C LEU A 29 -1.69 0.50 -5.12
N ALA A 30 -2.65 0.29 -6.01
CA ALA A 30 -4.04 0.74 -5.84
C ALA A 30 -4.95 -0.43 -5.52
N VAL A 31 -5.79 -0.31 -4.49
CA VAL A 31 -6.81 -1.32 -4.14
C VAL A 31 -7.80 -1.46 -5.28
N GLY A 32 -8.12 -2.70 -5.64
CA GLY A 32 -9.06 -3.03 -6.72
C GLY A 32 -8.44 -3.00 -8.11
N ALA A 33 -7.22 -2.45 -8.26
CA ALA A 33 -6.49 -2.46 -9.52
C ALA A 33 -5.89 -3.84 -9.82
N GLU A 34 -5.73 -4.11 -11.10
CA GLU A 34 -5.17 -5.32 -11.64
C GLU A 34 -3.92 -4.98 -12.45
N TYR A 35 -2.82 -5.66 -12.14
CA TYR A 35 -1.52 -5.43 -12.76
C TYR A 35 -0.96 -6.75 -13.28
N PRO A 36 -0.23 -6.77 -14.41
CA PRO A 36 0.55 -7.93 -14.81
C PRO A 36 1.52 -8.35 -13.69
N VAL A 37 1.78 -9.64 -13.51
CA VAL A 37 2.75 -10.15 -12.52
C VAL A 37 4.08 -9.39 -12.57
N ALA A 38 4.63 -9.13 -13.77
CA ALA A 38 5.89 -8.41 -13.93
C ALA A 38 5.82 -6.94 -13.44
N GLU A 39 4.74 -6.24 -13.79
CA GLU A 39 4.46 -4.85 -13.34
C GLU A 39 4.25 -4.80 -11.83
N PHE A 40 3.47 -5.75 -11.30
CA PHE A 40 3.19 -5.87 -9.88
C PHE A 40 4.47 -6.08 -9.08
N LEU A 41 5.35 -6.99 -9.52
CA LEU A 41 6.65 -7.20 -8.88
C LEU A 41 7.52 -5.94 -8.90
N ALA A 42 7.59 -5.23 -10.02
CA ALA A 42 8.38 -4.00 -10.12
C ALA A 42 7.85 -2.92 -9.15
N ARG A 43 6.53 -2.75 -9.08
CA ARG A 43 5.86 -1.80 -8.16
C ARG A 43 6.04 -2.20 -6.69
N ALA A 44 5.79 -3.47 -6.36
CA ALA A 44 5.95 -4.01 -5.01
C ALA A 44 7.42 -3.93 -4.55
N GLY A 45 8.37 -4.25 -5.42
CA GLY A 45 9.81 -4.12 -5.13
C GLY A 45 10.24 -2.68 -4.87
N THR A 46 9.73 -1.73 -5.66
CA THR A 46 9.98 -0.29 -5.44
C THR A 46 9.37 0.17 -4.10
N ALA A 47 8.14 -0.24 -3.81
CA ALA A 47 7.46 0.09 -2.56
C ALA A 47 8.19 -0.47 -1.33
N LEU A 48 8.58 -1.75 -1.35
CA LEU A 48 9.27 -2.42 -0.24
C LEU A 48 10.68 -1.86 -0.02
N THR A 49 11.40 -1.55 -1.10
CA THR A 49 12.70 -0.87 -1.03
C THR A 49 12.55 0.51 -0.38
N THR A 50 11.61 1.32 -0.86
CA THR A 50 11.34 2.66 -0.31
C THR A 50 10.88 2.58 1.15
N ALA A 51 10.06 1.58 1.51
CA ALA A 51 9.65 1.34 2.89
C ALA A 51 10.87 1.07 3.79
N SER A 52 11.76 0.17 3.35
CA SER A 52 12.98 -0.17 4.08
C SER A 52 13.91 1.03 4.26
N GLU A 53 14.06 1.88 3.25
CA GLU A 53 14.85 3.11 3.34
C GLU A 53 14.26 4.11 4.35
N ARG A 54 12.93 4.26 4.39
CA ARG A 54 12.25 5.13 5.37
C ARG A 54 12.42 4.62 6.80
N VAL A 55 12.32 3.30 7.00
CA VAL A 55 12.58 2.67 8.30
C VAL A 55 14.05 2.88 8.66
N ARG A 56 14.99 2.65 7.75
CA ARG A 56 16.43 2.86 7.99
C ARG A 56 16.74 4.31 8.34
N ALA A 57 16.12 5.28 7.67
CA ALA A 57 16.29 6.69 7.99
C ALA A 57 15.75 7.06 9.39
N LYS A 58 14.68 6.39 9.84
CA LYS A 58 14.03 6.69 11.13
C LYS A 58 14.57 5.88 12.32
N TYR A 59 15.00 4.64 12.09
CA TYR A 59 15.43 3.69 13.14
C TYR A 59 16.87 3.22 12.98
N GLY A 60 17.57 3.58 11.91
CA GLY A 60 18.95 3.18 11.66
C GLY A 60 19.15 1.76 11.12
N MET A 61 18.07 0.97 10.94
CA MET A 61 18.14 -0.42 10.49
C MET A 61 17.24 -0.67 9.27
N ALA A 62 17.72 -1.48 8.31
CA ALA A 62 16.91 -1.95 7.18
C ALA A 62 15.99 -3.10 7.62
N CYS A 63 14.75 -3.12 7.12
CA CYS A 63 13.79 -4.18 7.45
C CYS A 63 14.08 -5.43 6.61
N THR A 64 14.63 -6.47 7.25
CA THR A 64 14.78 -7.80 6.64
C THR A 64 13.45 -8.41 6.23
N SER A 65 12.39 -8.15 6.99
CA SER A 65 11.03 -8.62 6.68
C SER A 65 10.51 -8.11 5.33
N ALA A 66 10.84 -6.88 4.93
CA ALA A 66 10.42 -6.33 3.64
C ALA A 66 11.13 -7.03 2.47
N MET A 67 12.42 -7.32 2.63
CA MET A 67 13.20 -8.07 1.64
C MET A 67 12.73 -9.52 1.52
N ALA A 68 12.46 -10.18 2.66
CA ALA A 68 11.90 -11.54 2.67
C ALA A 68 10.53 -11.59 1.96
N GLN A 69 9.71 -10.57 2.13
CA GLN A 69 8.41 -10.48 1.45
C GLN A 69 8.56 -10.32 -0.06
N LEU A 70 9.53 -9.51 -0.51
CA LEU A 70 9.81 -9.35 -1.94
C LEU A 70 10.32 -10.65 -2.56
N ASP A 71 11.18 -11.38 -1.84
CA ASP A 71 11.70 -12.67 -2.28
C ASP A 71 10.58 -13.70 -2.43
N ASP A 72 9.68 -13.80 -1.45
CA ASP A 72 8.52 -14.69 -1.51
C ASP A 72 7.58 -14.33 -2.66
N LEU A 73 7.28 -13.04 -2.84
CA LEU A 73 6.50 -12.54 -3.98
C LEU A 73 7.15 -12.91 -5.30
N THR A 74 8.48 -12.76 -5.42
CA THR A 74 9.23 -13.07 -6.65
C THR A 74 9.24 -14.57 -6.93
N ALA A 75 9.49 -15.39 -5.91
CA ALA A 75 9.47 -16.84 -6.00
C ALA A 75 8.08 -17.37 -6.38
N ARG A 76 7.02 -16.71 -5.91
CA ARG A 76 5.64 -17.05 -6.26
C ARG A 76 5.28 -16.58 -7.66
N ALA A 77 5.62 -15.35 -8.01
CA ALA A 77 5.45 -14.79 -9.34
C ALA A 77 6.14 -15.62 -10.43
N ALA A 78 7.31 -16.22 -10.14
CA ALA A 78 8.02 -17.11 -11.06
C ALA A 78 7.22 -18.37 -11.45
N ARG A 79 6.15 -18.70 -10.73
CA ARG A 79 5.24 -19.81 -11.04
C ARG A 79 4.13 -19.43 -12.01
N TYR A 80 3.93 -18.13 -12.26
CA TYR A 80 2.87 -17.58 -13.08
C TYR A 80 3.45 -16.89 -14.33
N ASP A 81 2.60 -16.69 -15.33
CA ASP A 81 3.00 -15.93 -16.52
C ASP A 81 3.25 -14.46 -16.14
N PRO A 82 4.34 -13.81 -16.61
CA PRO A 82 4.61 -12.40 -16.33
C PRO A 82 3.52 -11.45 -16.82
N ALA A 83 2.73 -11.85 -17.82
CA ALA A 83 1.57 -11.12 -18.33
C ALA A 83 0.26 -11.47 -17.60
N ALA A 84 0.26 -12.43 -16.67
CA ALA A 84 -0.94 -12.82 -15.94
C ALA A 84 -1.40 -11.69 -15.00
N PRO A 85 -2.72 -11.52 -14.83
CA PRO A 85 -3.26 -10.48 -13.96
C PRO A 85 -3.12 -10.84 -12.48
N VAL A 86 -2.63 -9.89 -11.68
CA VAL A 86 -2.61 -9.90 -10.22
C VAL A 86 -3.48 -8.76 -9.73
N ARG A 87 -4.48 -9.08 -8.91
CA ARG A 87 -5.44 -8.10 -8.40
C ARG A 87 -5.15 -7.73 -6.96
N VAL A 88 -5.05 -6.44 -6.66
CA VAL A 88 -4.90 -5.97 -5.28
C VAL A 88 -6.29 -5.99 -4.62
N LEU A 89 -6.48 -6.82 -3.59
CA LEU A 89 -7.75 -6.95 -2.89
C LEU A 89 -7.95 -5.88 -1.82
N GLY A 90 -6.88 -5.50 -1.12
CA GLY A 90 -6.98 -4.57 0.00
C GLY A 90 -5.63 -4.16 0.56
N LEU A 91 -5.59 -3.00 1.21
CA LEU A 91 -4.46 -2.47 1.95
C LEU A 91 -5.00 -2.09 3.34
N GLU A 92 -4.50 -2.72 4.40
CA GLU A 92 -4.97 -2.56 5.78
C GLU A 92 -3.81 -2.07 6.67
N PRO A 93 -3.97 -1.08 7.56
CA PRO A 93 -5.18 -0.29 7.73
C PRO A 93 -5.45 0.57 6.48
N PRO A 94 -6.74 0.83 6.13
CA PRO A 94 -7.05 1.84 5.15
C PRO A 94 -6.45 3.16 5.62
N LEU A 95 -5.81 3.90 4.70
CA LEU A 95 -5.40 5.27 4.99
C LEU A 95 -6.63 6.01 5.56
N PRO A 96 -6.51 6.77 6.66
CA PRO A 96 -7.63 7.59 7.12
C PRO A 96 -8.12 8.38 5.91
N PRO A 97 -9.45 8.45 5.66
CA PRO A 97 -9.95 9.24 4.54
C PRO A 97 -9.33 10.62 4.71
N SER A 98 -8.51 11.05 3.74
CA SER A 98 -8.02 12.42 3.70
C SER A 98 -9.28 13.25 3.68
N THR A 99 -9.64 13.78 4.85
CA THR A 99 -10.81 14.62 5.01
C THR A 99 -10.55 15.78 4.06
N PRO A 100 -11.32 15.96 2.96
CA PRO A 100 -11.21 17.20 2.23
C PRO A 100 -11.47 18.32 3.25
N PRO A 101 -10.72 19.44 3.24
CA PRO A 101 -11.04 20.54 4.13
C PRO A 101 -12.52 20.87 3.91
N GLY A 102 -13.33 20.58 4.92
CA GLY A 102 -14.76 20.88 4.89
C GLY A 102 -14.90 22.36 4.55
N PRO A 103 -15.88 22.75 3.72
CA PRO A 103 -16.00 24.13 3.30
C PRO A 103 -16.05 25.04 4.53
N ALA A 104 -15.14 26.01 4.53
CA ALA A 104 -15.05 27.03 5.54
C ALA A 104 -16.37 27.81 5.63
N LEU A 105 -16.81 28.04 6.88
CA LEU A 105 -17.63 29.16 7.34
C LEU A 105 -19.07 29.30 6.80
N THR A 106 -20.02 29.20 7.72
CA THR A 106 -21.05 30.24 7.84
C THR A 106 -21.18 30.62 9.32
N GLN A 107 -20.51 31.72 9.64
CA GLN A 107 -20.65 32.44 10.89
C GLN A 107 -22.00 33.17 10.87
N ARG A 108 -22.82 32.91 11.89
CA ARG A 108 -24.13 33.56 12.14
C ARG A 108 -23.92 35.06 12.40
N PRO A 109 -24.72 35.97 11.82
CA PRO A 109 -24.69 37.37 12.23
C PRO A 109 -25.32 37.55 13.64
N PRO A 110 -24.85 38.50 14.45
CA PRO A 110 -25.45 38.81 15.74
C PRO A 110 -26.80 39.51 15.52
N GLY A 111 -27.86 38.94 16.08
CA GLY A 111 -29.20 39.51 16.07
C GLY A 111 -29.22 40.84 16.83
N ALA A 112 -29.65 41.88 16.12
CA ALA A 112 -29.94 43.19 16.66
C ALA A 112 -31.13 43.14 17.64
N THR A 113 -30.91 43.77 18.79
CA THR A 113 -31.91 44.17 19.79
C THR A 113 -32.77 45.31 19.23
N PRO A 114 -34.05 45.38 19.61
CA PRO A 114 -34.68 46.66 19.96
C PRO A 114 -34.81 46.81 21.47
#